data_AF-A0AAU1WI58-F1
#
_entry.id   AF-A0AAU1WI58-F1
#
_cell.length_a   1.000
_cell.length_b   1.000
_cell.length_c   1.000
_cell.angle_alpha   90.00
_cell.angle_beta   90.00
_cell.angle_gamma   90.00
#
_symmetry.space_group_name_H-M   'P 1'
#
loop_
_entity.id
_entity.type
_entity.pdbx_description
1 polymer ?
#
loop_
_entity_poly.entity_id
_entity_poly.type
_entity_poly.pdbx_seq_one_letter_code
_entity_poly.pdbx_strand_id
1 'polypeptide(L)' 'MYDCDGIAITDFEKLLNYDVSLIRNSPGTPKHVEIYGLFYVIDSGGLTEIVRDVPAEVAQ' A
#
# COMPACT_ATOMS: atom_id res chain seq x y z
N MET A 1 -5.50 -5.26 31.48
CA MET A 1 -6.01 -5.49 30.12
C MET A 1 -5.25 -4.53 29.24
N TYR A 2 -4.48 -5.02 28.27
CA TYR A 2 -3.88 -4.12 27.28
C TYR A 2 -5.01 -3.66 26.36
N ASP A 3 -5.13 -2.35 26.24
CA ASP A 3 -6.07 -1.71 25.33
C ASP A 3 -5.59 -2.03 23.90
N CYS A 4 -6.17 -3.08 23.29
CA CYS A 4 -5.85 -3.47 21.93
C CYS A 4 -6.45 -2.49 20.90
N ASP A 5 -7.16 -1.46 21.34
CA ASP A 5 -7.83 -0.44 20.51
C ASP A 5 -6.84 0.51 19.81
N GLY A 6 -5.53 0.33 19.96
CA GLY A 6 -4.53 1.31 19.54
C GLY A 6 -3.29 0.79 18.84
N ILE A 7 -3.18 -0.50 18.46
CA ILE A 7 -2.06 -0.96 17.63
C ILE A 7 -2.33 -0.62 16.16
N ALA A 8 -2.39 0.69 15.88
CA ALA A 8 -2.31 1.19 14.53
C ALA A 8 -0.82 1.38 14.20
N ILE A 9 -0.41 0.92 13.03
CA ILE A 9 0.86 1.32 12.44
C ILE A 9 0.82 2.84 12.33
N THR A 10 1.68 3.53 13.10
CA THR A 10 1.60 4.99 13.29
C THR A 10 1.81 5.78 12.00
N ASP A 11 2.57 5.21 11.05
CA ASP A 11 2.91 5.83 9.77
C ASP A 11 2.77 4.81 8.63
N PHE A 12 1.56 4.24 8.50
CA PHE A 12 1.26 3.21 7.50
C PHE A 12 1.44 3.72 6.07
N GLU A 13 1.24 5.02 5.83
CA GLU A 13 1.47 5.62 4.51
C GLU A 13 2.94 5.52 4.11
N LYS A 14 3.86 5.88 5.02
CA LYS A 14 5.29 5.79 4.76
C LYS A 14 5.75 4.34 4.56
N LEU A 15 5.27 3.42 5.40
CA LEU A 15 5.62 2.00 5.25
C LEU A 15 5.09 1.43 3.94
N LEU A 16 3.86 1.76 3.55
CA LEU A 16 3.26 1.26 2.32
C LEU A 16 3.98 1.81 1.08
N ASN A 17 4.38 3.07 1.09
CA ASN A 17 5.22 3.64 0.02
C ASN A 17 6.58 2.93 -0.08
N TYR A 18 7.20 2.63 1.06
CA TYR A 18 8.46 1.88 1.10
C TYR A 18 8.29 0.47 0.52
N ASP A 19 7.27 -0.26 0.93
CA ASP A 19 7.00 -1.62 0.46
C ASP A 19 6.67 -1.66 -1.03
N VAL A 20 5.84 -0.71 -1.52
CA VAL A 20 5.57 -0.57 -2.96
C VAL A 20 6.85 -0.31 -3.73
N SER A 21 7.75 0.54 -3.21
CA SER A 21 9.04 0.80 -3.85
C SER A 21 9.93 -0.46 -3.91
N LEU A 22 9.90 -1.30 -2.88
CA LEU A 22 10.64 -2.57 -2.88
C LEU A 22 10.08 -3.53 -3.93
N ILE A 23 8.75 -3.65 -4.00
CA ILE A 23 8.08 -4.50 -4.99
C ILE A 23 8.41 -4.01 -6.39
N ARG A 24 8.28 -2.71 -6.68
CA ARG A 24 8.57 -2.14 -8.00
C ARG A 24 10.02 -2.37 -8.43
N ASN A 25 10.96 -2.27 -7.51
CA ASN A 25 12.40 -2.45 -7.78
C ASN A 25 12.85 -3.91 -7.79
N SER A 26 11.98 -4.86 -7.43
CA SER A 26 12.30 -6.28 -7.48
C SER A 26 12.53 -6.75 -8.92
N PRO A 27 13.61 -7.52 -9.21
CA PRO A 27 13.87 -8.04 -10.55
C PRO A 27 12.74 -8.92 -11.12
N GLY A 28 11.91 -9.49 -10.26
CA GLY A 28 10.78 -10.34 -10.64
C GLY A 28 9.51 -9.56 -10.99
N THR A 29 9.46 -8.25 -10.73
CA THR A 29 8.26 -7.44 -10.96
C THR A 29 8.28 -6.90 -12.38
N PRO A 30 7.29 -7.25 -13.23
CA PRO A 30 7.24 -6.71 -14.58
C PRO A 30 7.08 -5.18 -14.58
N LYS A 31 7.69 -4.50 -15.56
CA LYS A 31 7.64 -3.03 -15.62
C LYS A 31 6.25 -2.46 -15.91
N HIS A 32 5.38 -3.26 -16.51
CA HIS A 32 4.05 -2.84 -16.97
C HIS A 32 2.93 -3.21 -15.99
N VAL A 33 3.22 -3.87 -14.85
CA VAL A 33 2.15 -4.14 -13.87
C VAL A 33 1.87 -2.88 -13.05
N GLU A 34 0.61 -2.70 -12.70
CA GLU A 34 0.16 -1.67 -11.77
C GLU A 34 0.30 -2.19 -10.33
N ILE A 35 0.70 -1.33 -9.41
CA ILE A 35 0.82 -1.67 -7.99
C ILE A 35 -0.03 -0.69 -7.18
N TYR A 36 -0.90 -1.24 -6.34
CA TYR A 36 -1.78 -0.48 -5.46
C TYR A 36 -1.51 -0.85 -4.01
N GLY A 37 -1.30 0.16 -3.18
CA GLY A 37 -1.23 0.03 -1.73
C GLY A 37 -2.55 0.50 -1.11
N LEU A 38 -3.26 -0.40 -0.42
CA LEU A 38 -4.52 -0.08 0.24
C LEU A 38 -4.43 -0.28 1.75
N PHE A 39 -5.10 0.60 2.48
CA PHE A 39 -5.27 0.50 3.93
C PHE A 39 -6.69 0.06 4.26
N TYR A 40 -6.81 -1.02 5.03
CA TYR A 40 -8.09 -1.56 5.45
C TYR A 40 -8.39 -1.18 6.90
N VAL A 41 -9.51 -0.49 7.12
CA VAL A 41 -9.99 -0.10 8.45
C VAL A 41 -10.98 -1.16 8.93
N ILE A 42 -10.52 -2.04 9.82
CA ILE A 42 -11.31 -3.20 10.31
C ILE A 42 -12.65 -2.76 10.90
N ASP A 43 -12.67 -1.69 11.68
CA ASP A 43 -13.87 -1.23 12.39
C ASP A 43 -14.99 -0.75 11.46
N SER A 44 -14.62 -0.14 10.33
CA SER A 44 -15.59 0.38 9.35
C SER A 44 -15.79 -0.55 8.16
N GLY A 45 -14.92 -1.55 7.97
CA GLY A 45 -14.83 -2.33 6.73
C GLY A 45 -14.37 -1.52 5.51
N GLY A 46 -13.90 -0.29 5.72
CA GLY A 46 -13.45 0.61 4.66
C GLY A 46 -12.10 0.20 4.09
N LEU A 47 -11.95 0.33 2.78
CA LEU A 47 -10.68 0.15 2.07
C LEU A 47 -10.31 1.47 1.39
N THR A 48 -9.19 2.04 1.79
CA THR A 48 -8.69 3.31 1.26
C THR A 48 -7.46 3.04 0.42
N GLU A 49 -7.45 3.51 -0.83
CA GLU A 49 -6.23 3.53 -1.65
C GLU A 49 -5.30 4.62 -1.11
N ILE A 50 -4.05 4.24 -0.80
CA ILE A 50 -3.02 5.15 -0.26
C ILE A 50 -1.90 5.36 -1.28
N VAL A 51 -1.55 4.31 -2.03
CA VAL A 51 -0.49 4.37 -3.05
C VAL A 51 -1.03 3.86 -4.37
N ARG A 52 -0.77 4.61 -5.44
CA ARG A 52 -1.05 4.25 -6.82
C ARG A 52 0.22 4.38 -7.64
N ASP A 53 0.80 3.24 -8.02
CA ASP A 53 2.01 3.17 -8.84
C ASP A 53 1.68 2.50 -10.19
N VAL A 54 1.27 3.34 -11.14
CA VAL A 54 0.84 2.95 -12.49
C VAL A 54 1.92 3.34 -13.49
N PRO A 55 2.47 2.40 -14.26
CA PRO A 55 3.44 2.70 -15.31
C PRO A 55 2.84 3.64 -16.36
N ALA A 56 3.63 4.60 -16.86
CA ALA A 56 3.17 5.60 -17.83
C ALA A 56 2.59 5.03 -19.14
N GLU A 57 2.90 3.77 -19.45
CA GLU A 57 2.41 3.07 -20.65
C GLU A 57 0.98 2.51 -20.49
N VAL A 58 0.47 2.38 -19.26
CA VAL A 58 -0.85 1.81 -18.94
C VAL A 58 -1.86 2.90 -18.56
N ALA A 59 -1.41 4.13 -18.34
CA ALA A 59 -2.26 5.29 -18.09
C ALA A 59 -2.89 5.83 -19.39
N GLN A 60 -3.80 5.06 -20.00
CA GLN A 60 -4.65 5.49 -21.11
C GLN A 60 -6.13 5.28 -20.81
#